data_AF-A0A1F7ZRZ6-F1
#
_entry.id   AF-A0A1F7ZRZ6-F1
#
_cell.length_a   1.000
_cell.length_b   1.000
_cell.length_c   1.000
_cell.angle_alpha   90.00
_cell.angle_beta   90.00
_cell.angle_gamma   90.00
#
_symmetry.space_group_name_H-M   'P 1'
#
loop_
_entity.id
_entity.type
_entity.pdbx_description
1 polymer ?
#
loop_
_entity_poly.entity_id
_entity_poly.type
_entity_poly.pdbx_seq_one_letter_code
_entity_poly.pdbx_strand_id
1 'polypeptide(L)'
;MATSHMHNLTTLIKRLEAATSRLEDMAMGLDDPSSPKTLNAAAAPETVAPEPPKPALPPTPAAPAVPPQIEDFDTLINKDVRNFVDLGYKIGDLVAEQSKAVLQAFEAERTYLYVSTKAKKPEPQPPELMTELHTASDSINMIRESNRASPLFNHLSAVAEGIVALGWFFEFKPGDFVSEIVGGIEYYGNKVLKEYKEKDKTHVQYIQSYYQVFKSLAAYLKKHYPKGLTWNEQSGIDALEALRQVKGGPSTGASGSAPPPPPPPPVPTLN
;
A
#
# COMPACT_ATOMS: atom_id res chain seq x y z
N MET A 1 14.27 -11.86 -20.28
CA MET A 1 13.67 -10.61 -19.77
C MET A 1 12.49 -10.09 -20.60
N ALA A 2 12.34 -10.41 -21.90
CA ALA A 2 11.20 -9.90 -22.71
C ALA A 2 9.90 -10.73 -22.63
N THR A 3 9.98 -12.02 -22.30
CA THR A 3 8.83 -12.94 -22.33
C THR A 3 7.83 -12.70 -21.18
N SER A 4 8.30 -12.30 -20.00
CA SER A 4 7.43 -12.01 -18.85
C SER A 4 6.52 -10.79 -19.08
N HIS A 5 7.03 -9.77 -19.77
CA HIS A 5 6.27 -8.55 -20.08
C HIS A 5 5.10 -8.82 -21.06
N MET A 6 5.31 -9.68 -22.07
CA MET A 6 4.27 -10.06 -23.02
C MET A 6 3.12 -10.88 -22.38
N HIS A 7 3.44 -11.74 -21.39
CA HIS A 7 2.41 -12.49 -20.66
C HIS A 7 1.56 -11.58 -19.76
N ASN A 8 2.15 -10.54 -19.20
CA ASN A 8 1.44 -9.55 -18.39
C ASN A 8 0.44 -8.75 -19.25
N LEU A 9 0.88 -8.27 -20.42
CA LEU A 9 0.04 -7.49 -21.33
C LEU A 9 -1.13 -8.31 -21.90
N THR A 10 -0.89 -9.56 -22.29
CA THR A 10 -1.94 -10.46 -22.79
C THR A 10 -3.00 -10.76 -21.72
N THR A 11 -2.59 -10.81 -20.46
CA THR A 11 -3.50 -11.01 -19.32
C THR A 11 -4.34 -9.76 -19.04
N LEU A 12 -3.76 -8.57 -19.14
CA LEU A 12 -4.46 -7.30 -19.03
C LEU A 12 -5.53 -7.14 -20.12
N ILE A 13 -5.20 -7.48 -21.38
CA ILE A 13 -6.13 -7.40 -22.51
C ILE A 13 -7.35 -8.32 -22.29
N LYS A 14 -7.12 -9.59 -21.91
CA LYS A 14 -8.21 -10.53 -21.62
C LYS A 14 -9.12 -10.09 -20.48
N ARG A 15 -8.58 -9.41 -19.47
CA ARG A 15 -9.38 -8.84 -18.36
C ARG A 15 -10.20 -7.64 -18.81
N LEU A 16 -9.65 -6.81 -19.71
CA LEU A 16 -10.36 -5.66 -20.26
C LEU A 16 -11.55 -6.10 -21.11
N GLU A 17 -11.36 -7.08 -21.99
CA GLU A 17 -12.42 -7.65 -22.83
C GLU A 17 -13.55 -8.29 -22.00
N ALA A 18 -13.20 -8.98 -20.91
CA ALA A 18 -14.18 -9.57 -19.99
C ALA A 18 -14.95 -8.50 -19.21
N ALA A 19 -14.32 -7.36 -18.89
CA ALA A 19 -14.98 -6.24 -18.21
C ALA A 19 -15.95 -5.50 -19.14
N THR A 20 -15.59 -5.30 -20.42
CA THR A 20 -16.46 -4.66 -21.41
C THR A 20 -17.66 -5.54 -21.78
N SER A 21 -17.47 -6.85 -21.93
CA SER A 21 -18.57 -7.78 -22.22
C SER A 21 -19.62 -7.80 -21.10
N ARG A 22 -19.21 -7.68 -19.83
CA ARG A 22 -20.16 -7.58 -18.70
C ARG A 22 -20.94 -6.27 -18.68
N LEU A 23 -20.34 -5.19 -19.18
CA LEU A 23 -20.99 -3.88 -19.20
C LEU A 23 -22.08 -3.82 -20.29
N GLU A 24 -21.83 -4.48 -21.42
CA GLU A 24 -22.82 -4.64 -22.51
C GLU A 24 -24.00 -5.53 -22.09
N ASP A 25 -23.74 -6.62 -21.35
CA ASP A 25 -24.78 -7.54 -20.86
C ASP A 25 -25.71 -6.88 -19.81
N MET A 26 -25.18 -5.94 -19.01
CA MET A 26 -25.98 -5.13 -18.09
C MET A 26 -26.81 -4.05 -18.78
N ALA A 27 -26.37 -3.55 -19.94
CA ALA A 27 -27.08 -2.49 -20.66
C ALA A 27 -28.31 -3.02 -21.43
N MET A 28 -28.32 -4.29 -21.81
CA MET A 28 -29.43 -4.89 -22.58
C MET A 28 -30.64 -5.32 -21.71
N GLY A 29 -30.56 -5.21 -20.38
CA GLY A 29 -31.62 -5.64 -19.47
C GLY A 29 -32.64 -4.57 -19.05
N LEU A 30 -32.55 -3.34 -19.57
CA LEU A 30 -33.29 -2.19 -19.03
C LEU A 30 -34.35 -1.54 -19.95
N ASP A 31 -34.68 -2.12 -21.10
CA ASP A 31 -35.74 -1.57 -21.97
C ASP A 31 -36.72 -2.65 -22.44
N ASP A 32 -37.93 -2.70 -21.84
CA ASP A 32 -39.20 -2.83 -22.61
C ASP A 32 -40.45 -2.53 -21.74
N PRO A 33 -41.22 -1.46 -22.03
CA PRO A 33 -42.51 -1.18 -21.44
C PRO A 33 -43.66 -1.36 -22.47
N SER A 34 -44.23 -2.56 -22.62
CA SER A 34 -45.61 -2.71 -23.15
C SER A 34 -46.22 -4.11 -22.97
N SER A 35 -47.36 -4.20 -22.29
CA SER A 35 -48.29 -5.36 -22.37
C SER A 35 -49.34 -5.12 -23.48
N PRO A 36 -49.98 -6.17 -24.01
CA PRO A 36 -51.38 -6.40 -23.60
C PRO A 36 -51.85 -7.87 -23.50
N LYS A 37 -53.00 -8.03 -22.81
CA LYS A 37 -53.79 -9.24 -22.48
C LYS A 37 -54.39 -9.98 -23.70
N THR A 38 -54.59 -11.31 -23.63
CA THR A 38 -55.89 -12.03 -23.45
C THR A 38 -55.91 -13.51 -23.89
N LEU A 39 -56.48 -14.37 -23.03
CA LEU A 39 -57.36 -15.56 -23.25
C LEU A 39 -56.95 -16.67 -24.26
N ASN A 40 -56.75 -17.92 -23.78
CA ASN A 40 -57.73 -19.03 -23.83
C ASN A 40 -57.07 -20.40 -23.49
N ALA A 41 -57.90 -21.39 -23.17
CA ALA A 41 -57.61 -22.60 -22.40
C ALA A 41 -57.00 -23.80 -23.17
N ALA A 42 -56.38 -24.66 -22.34
CA ALA A 42 -56.32 -26.12 -22.38
C ALA A 42 -55.45 -26.84 -23.44
N ALA A 43 -54.26 -27.27 -22.99
CA ALA A 43 -53.72 -28.61 -23.25
C ALA A 43 -52.79 -28.98 -22.09
N ALA A 44 -53.04 -30.13 -21.47
CA ALA A 44 -52.23 -30.67 -20.37
C ALA A 44 -50.82 -31.05 -20.88
N PRO A 45 -49.73 -30.67 -20.20
CA PRO A 45 -48.42 -31.23 -20.46
C PRO A 45 -48.14 -32.44 -19.57
N GLU A 46 -47.55 -33.44 -20.19
CA GLU A 46 -46.99 -34.64 -19.57
C GLU A 46 -46.03 -34.28 -18.42
N THR A 47 -46.08 -35.09 -17.36
CA THR A 47 -45.21 -35.01 -16.18
C THR A 47 -43.76 -35.25 -16.54
N VAL A 48 -42.95 -34.19 -16.59
CA VAL A 48 -41.50 -34.28 -16.47
C VAL A 48 -41.14 -34.19 -14.98
N ALA A 49 -40.48 -35.22 -14.47
CA ALA A 49 -40.02 -35.28 -13.07
C ALA A 49 -39.07 -34.11 -12.75
N PRO A 50 -39.15 -33.48 -11.56
CA PRO A 50 -38.22 -32.43 -11.17
C PRO A 50 -36.85 -33.05 -10.81
N GLU A 51 -35.80 -32.60 -11.49
CA GLU A 51 -34.42 -32.85 -11.09
C GLU A 51 -34.12 -32.10 -9.77
N PRO A 52 -33.48 -32.74 -8.77
CA PRO A 52 -33.27 -32.12 -7.46
C PRO A 52 -32.34 -30.89 -7.55
N PRO A 53 -32.58 -29.83 -6.75
CA PRO A 53 -31.79 -28.61 -6.80
C PRO A 53 -30.34 -28.89 -6.38
N LYS A 54 -29.40 -28.54 -7.25
CA LYS A 54 -27.97 -28.60 -7.00
C LYS A 54 -27.62 -27.70 -5.80
N PRO A 55 -26.91 -28.19 -4.77
CA PRO A 55 -26.56 -27.37 -3.61
C PRO A 55 -25.77 -26.13 -4.03
N ALA A 56 -26.21 -24.95 -3.58
CA ALA A 56 -25.47 -23.72 -3.76
C ALA A 56 -24.10 -23.86 -3.08
N LEU A 57 -23.04 -23.59 -3.84
CA LEU A 57 -21.68 -23.55 -3.31
C LEU A 57 -21.60 -22.46 -2.21
N PRO A 58 -20.91 -22.73 -1.09
CA PRO A 58 -20.73 -21.73 -0.04
C PRO A 58 -20.01 -20.48 -0.59
N PRO A 59 -20.35 -19.28 -0.11
CA PRO A 59 -19.74 -18.04 -0.58
C PRO A 59 -18.22 -18.12 -0.39
N THR A 60 -17.49 -17.81 -1.44
CA THR A 60 -16.02 -17.65 -1.40
C THR A 60 -15.67 -16.65 -0.30
N PRO A 61 -14.73 -16.97 0.62
CA PRO A 61 -14.30 -16.01 1.63
C PRO A 61 -13.82 -14.72 0.96
N ALA A 62 -14.39 -13.58 1.36
CA ALA A 62 -13.91 -12.28 0.94
C ALA A 62 -12.41 -12.17 1.26
N ALA A 63 -11.62 -11.64 0.32
CA ALA A 63 -10.21 -11.36 0.60
C ALA A 63 -10.11 -10.53 1.88
N PRO A 64 -9.18 -10.83 2.79
CA PRO A 64 -9.07 -10.11 4.06
C PRO A 64 -8.86 -8.63 3.77
N ALA A 65 -9.77 -7.79 4.28
CA ALA A 65 -9.69 -6.34 4.12
C ALA A 65 -8.39 -5.80 4.73
N VAL A 66 -7.85 -4.74 4.11
CA VAL A 66 -6.69 -4.04 4.65
C VAL A 66 -7.10 -3.41 5.99
N PRO A 67 -6.31 -3.55 7.07
CA PRO A 67 -6.68 -2.97 8.36
C PRO A 67 -6.83 -1.43 8.29
N PRO A 68 -7.78 -0.81 9.02
CA PRO A 68 -8.02 0.63 8.94
C PRO A 68 -6.81 1.50 9.23
N GLN A 69 -5.92 1.07 10.13
CA GLN A 69 -4.66 1.76 10.39
C GLN A 69 -3.76 1.80 9.16
N ILE A 70 -3.76 0.77 8.32
CA ILE A 70 -2.97 0.75 7.09
C ILE A 70 -3.64 1.63 6.01
N GLU A 71 -4.96 1.61 5.90
CA GLU A 71 -5.70 2.46 4.95
C GLU A 71 -5.55 3.96 5.27
N ASP A 72 -5.61 4.33 6.55
CA ASP A 72 -5.40 5.71 6.99
C ASP A 72 -3.95 6.15 6.77
N PHE A 73 -2.98 5.26 6.97
CA PHE A 73 -1.57 5.56 6.67
C PHE A 73 -1.33 5.70 5.16
N ASP A 74 -1.96 4.85 4.34
CA ASP A 74 -1.95 4.98 2.88
C ASP A 74 -2.54 6.32 2.44
N THR A 75 -3.59 6.79 3.12
CA THR A 75 -4.17 8.12 2.87
C THR A 75 -3.19 9.24 3.23
N LEU A 76 -2.48 9.13 4.36
CA LEU A 76 -1.43 10.07 4.76
C LEU A 76 -0.33 10.14 3.70
N ILE A 77 0.17 8.98 3.23
CA ILE A 77 1.19 8.93 2.18
C ILE A 77 0.68 9.56 0.89
N ASN A 78 -0.48 9.11 0.42
CA ASN A 78 -1.02 9.52 -0.89
C ASN A 78 -1.46 10.99 -0.95
N LYS A 79 -1.72 11.62 0.20
CA LYS A 79 -2.07 13.04 0.27
C LYS A 79 -0.86 13.87 0.67
N ASP A 80 -0.47 13.82 1.93
CA ASP A 80 0.44 14.81 2.51
C ASP A 80 1.89 14.57 2.10
N VAL A 81 2.35 13.31 2.14
CA VAL A 81 3.73 12.96 1.75
C VAL A 81 3.91 13.15 0.24
N ARG A 82 2.97 12.68 -0.58
CA ARG A 82 3.02 12.89 -2.04
C ARG A 82 3.01 14.37 -2.42
N ASN A 83 2.16 15.19 -1.80
CA ASN A 83 2.18 16.63 -2.04
C ASN A 83 3.53 17.27 -1.70
N PHE A 84 4.13 16.89 -0.57
CA PHE A 84 5.49 17.34 -0.20
C PHE A 84 6.53 16.92 -1.24
N VAL A 85 6.48 15.67 -1.70
CA VAL A 85 7.38 15.13 -2.72
C VAL A 85 7.23 15.86 -4.06
N ASP A 86 6.00 16.12 -4.49
CA ASP A 86 5.70 16.84 -5.73
C ASP A 86 6.21 18.28 -5.69
N LEU A 87 6.12 18.95 -4.53
CA LEU A 87 6.73 20.26 -4.31
C LEU A 87 8.26 20.19 -4.35
N GLY A 88 8.84 19.12 -3.78
CA GLY A 88 10.28 18.86 -3.87
C GLY A 88 10.76 18.69 -5.31
N TYR A 89 10.00 17.97 -6.16
CA TYR A 89 10.29 17.86 -7.59
C TYR A 89 10.18 19.17 -8.34
N LYS A 90 9.27 20.07 -7.94
CA LYS A 90 9.19 21.42 -8.54
C LYS A 90 10.39 22.30 -8.20
N ILE A 91 10.98 22.13 -7.02
CA ILE A 91 12.23 22.82 -6.63
C ILE A 91 13.42 22.21 -7.36
N GLY A 92 13.50 20.88 -7.44
CA GLY A 92 14.56 20.17 -8.16
C GLY A 92 15.81 19.87 -7.31
N ASP A 93 16.88 19.46 -8.01
CA ASP A 93 18.20 19.14 -7.46
C ASP A 93 18.15 18.24 -6.20
N LEU A 94 18.95 18.58 -5.19
CA LEU A 94 19.07 17.86 -3.93
C LEU A 94 17.76 17.79 -3.15
N VAL A 95 16.86 18.78 -3.32
CA VAL A 95 15.57 18.81 -2.63
C VAL A 95 14.65 17.74 -3.19
N ALA A 96 14.62 17.56 -4.51
CA ALA A 96 13.89 16.47 -5.15
C ALA A 96 14.40 15.08 -4.71
N GLU A 97 15.72 14.90 -4.67
CA GLU A 97 16.34 13.64 -4.23
C GLU A 97 16.01 13.32 -2.77
N GLN A 98 16.15 14.30 -1.87
CA GLN A 98 15.86 14.09 -0.46
C GLN A 98 14.37 13.86 -0.21
N SER A 99 13.49 14.53 -0.96
CA SER A 99 12.04 14.32 -0.86
C SER A 99 11.65 12.91 -1.28
N LYS A 100 12.27 12.37 -2.34
CA LYS A 100 12.06 10.98 -2.75
C LYS A 100 12.50 10.00 -1.64
N ALA A 101 13.60 10.27 -0.95
CA ALA A 101 14.03 9.44 0.18
C ALA A 101 13.04 9.49 1.36
N VAL A 102 12.40 10.64 1.62
CA VAL A 102 11.30 10.72 2.60
C VAL A 102 10.13 9.82 2.21
N LEU A 103 9.71 9.83 0.94
CA LEU A 103 8.65 8.91 0.48
C LEU A 103 9.02 7.44 0.74
N GLN A 104 10.26 7.05 0.43
CA GLN A 104 10.75 5.70 0.68
C GLN A 104 10.73 5.34 2.18
N ALA A 105 11.05 6.30 3.06
CA ALA A 105 10.99 6.10 4.51
C ALA A 105 9.55 5.83 4.97
N PHE A 106 8.57 6.62 4.50
CA PHE A 106 7.16 6.40 4.81
C PHE A 106 6.62 5.08 4.21
N GLU A 107 7.03 4.69 3.00
CA GLU A 107 6.65 3.40 2.40
C GLU A 107 7.24 2.21 3.18
N ALA A 108 8.47 2.35 3.71
CA ALA A 108 9.09 1.37 4.58
C ALA A 108 8.37 1.28 5.94
N GLU A 109 8.01 2.40 6.54
CA GLU A 109 7.20 2.45 7.75
C GLU A 109 5.83 1.80 7.55
N ARG A 110 5.14 2.09 6.43
CA ARG A 110 3.88 1.42 6.07
C ARG A 110 4.03 -0.10 6.04
N THR A 111 5.13 -0.58 5.47
CA THR A 111 5.45 -2.01 5.42
C THR A 111 5.62 -2.58 6.82
N TYR A 112 6.40 -1.91 7.67
CA TYR A 112 6.63 -2.30 9.05
C TYR A 112 5.34 -2.35 9.88
N LEU A 113 4.48 -1.33 9.75
CA LEU A 113 3.17 -1.29 10.38
C LEU A 113 2.28 -2.43 9.90
N TYR A 114 2.28 -2.75 8.61
CA TYR A 114 1.46 -3.84 8.12
C TYR A 114 1.95 -5.19 8.63
N VAL A 115 3.26 -5.37 8.76
CA VAL A 115 3.84 -6.55 9.41
C VAL A 115 3.38 -6.66 10.87
N SER A 116 3.37 -5.57 11.64
CA SER A 116 2.95 -5.63 13.04
C SER A 116 1.50 -6.07 13.23
N THR A 117 0.62 -5.78 12.26
CA THR A 117 -0.77 -6.30 12.28
C THR A 117 -0.88 -7.81 12.06
N LYS A 118 0.13 -8.43 11.46
CA LYS A 118 0.15 -9.85 11.08
C LYS A 118 1.01 -10.71 11.98
N ALA A 119 2.06 -10.13 12.57
CA ALA A 119 3.06 -10.86 13.31
C ALA A 119 2.90 -10.72 14.82
N LYS A 120 3.41 -11.70 15.56
CA LYS A 120 3.73 -11.54 16.99
C LYS A 120 4.95 -10.63 17.12
N LYS A 121 5.08 -9.93 18.24
CA LYS A 121 6.25 -9.08 18.49
C LYS A 121 7.50 -9.97 18.54
N PRO A 122 8.49 -9.74 17.66
CA PRO A 122 9.70 -10.55 17.66
C PRO A 122 10.65 -10.12 18.77
N GLU A 123 11.23 -11.09 19.48
CA GLU A 123 12.26 -10.87 20.50
C GLU A 123 13.40 -11.91 20.31
N PRO A 124 14.59 -11.50 19.81
CA PRO A 124 14.97 -10.14 19.37
C PRO A 124 14.32 -9.74 18.03
N GLN A 125 14.30 -8.44 17.76
CA GLN A 125 13.74 -7.91 16.51
C GLN A 125 14.69 -8.13 15.32
N PRO A 126 14.23 -8.74 14.20
CA PRO A 126 15.05 -8.95 13.02
C PRO A 126 15.42 -7.62 12.33
N PRO A 127 16.69 -7.42 11.94
CA PRO A 127 17.13 -6.19 11.26
C PRO A 127 16.43 -5.97 9.91
N GLU A 128 15.97 -7.02 9.25
CA GLU A 128 15.30 -6.99 7.95
C GLU A 128 14.00 -6.17 7.99
N LEU A 129 13.36 -6.07 9.15
CA LEU A 129 12.13 -5.29 9.33
C LEU A 129 12.37 -3.78 9.20
N MET A 130 13.58 -3.30 9.54
CA MET A 130 13.90 -1.87 9.59
C MET A 130 14.92 -1.46 8.51
N THR A 131 15.45 -2.41 7.74
CA THR A 131 16.53 -2.17 6.76
C THR A 131 16.19 -1.06 5.76
N GLU A 132 14.98 -1.09 5.19
CA GLU A 132 14.55 -0.08 4.20
C GLU A 132 14.37 1.30 4.84
N LEU A 133 13.82 1.35 6.06
CA LEU A 133 13.66 2.59 6.81
C LEU A 133 15.02 3.20 7.19
N HIS A 134 15.96 2.39 7.66
CA HIS A 134 17.33 2.82 7.94
C HIS A 134 18.02 3.34 6.68
N THR A 135 17.91 2.60 5.56
CA THR A 135 18.50 3.01 4.28
C THR A 135 17.96 4.36 3.81
N ALA A 136 16.65 4.57 3.89
CA ALA A 136 16.03 5.84 3.52
C ALA A 136 16.45 6.97 4.47
N SER A 137 16.49 6.72 5.78
CA SER A 137 16.94 7.70 6.78
C SER A 137 18.41 8.10 6.61
N ASP A 138 19.28 7.13 6.33
CA ASP A 138 20.69 7.36 6.03
C ASP A 138 20.85 8.19 4.76
N SER A 139 20.08 7.89 3.71
CA SER A 139 20.08 8.66 2.48
C SER A 139 19.70 10.13 2.72
N ILE A 140 18.64 10.38 3.50
CA ILE A 140 18.18 11.74 3.85
C ILE A 140 19.29 12.52 4.57
N ASN A 141 19.93 11.89 5.56
CA ASN A 141 21.01 12.50 6.32
C ASN A 141 22.24 12.73 5.45
N MET A 142 22.66 11.74 4.68
CA MET A 142 23.83 11.84 3.81
C MET A 142 23.68 12.95 2.76
N ILE A 143 22.48 13.13 2.18
CA ILE A 143 22.21 14.25 1.25
C ILE A 143 22.48 15.60 1.92
N ARG A 144 22.06 15.80 3.18
CA ARG A 144 22.39 17.02 3.93
C ARG A 144 23.88 17.12 4.22
N GLU A 145 24.46 16.07 4.79
CA GLU A 145 25.83 16.07 5.32
C GLU A 145 26.88 16.28 4.21
N SER A 146 26.67 15.70 3.04
CA SER A 146 27.56 15.85 1.88
C SER A 146 27.39 17.20 1.15
N ASN A 147 26.36 17.99 1.48
CA ASN A 147 26.02 19.22 0.75
C ASN A 147 25.93 20.45 1.67
N ARG A 148 26.79 20.54 2.69
CA ARG A 148 26.82 21.65 3.67
C ARG A 148 26.99 23.04 3.07
N ALA A 149 27.60 23.15 1.89
CA ALA A 149 27.79 24.42 1.17
C ALA A 149 26.60 24.79 0.27
N SER A 150 25.57 23.94 0.17
CA SER A 150 24.43 24.18 -0.72
C SER A 150 23.64 25.42 -0.28
N PRO A 151 23.17 26.27 -1.22
CA PRO A 151 22.24 27.35 -0.90
C PRO A 151 20.90 26.81 -0.36
N LEU A 152 20.59 25.53 -0.63
CA LEU A 152 19.39 24.86 -0.14
C LEU A 152 19.60 24.15 1.21
N PHE A 153 20.73 24.36 1.89
CA PHE A 153 21.07 23.65 3.13
C PHE A 153 20.03 23.76 4.24
N ASN A 154 19.32 24.89 4.35
CA ASN A 154 18.23 25.03 5.32
C ASN A 154 17.01 24.12 4.98
N HIS A 155 16.73 23.86 3.69
CA HIS A 155 15.73 22.87 3.29
C HIS A 155 16.18 21.48 3.70
N LEU A 156 17.43 21.14 3.34
CA LEU A 156 17.99 19.82 3.61
C LEU A 156 18.06 19.52 5.11
N SER A 157 18.39 20.54 5.91
CA SER A 157 18.40 20.44 7.37
C SER A 157 17.00 20.30 7.94
N ALA A 158 16.02 21.09 7.49
CA ALA A 158 14.63 20.93 7.97
C ALA A 158 14.12 19.50 7.76
N VAL A 159 14.41 18.91 6.59
CA VAL A 159 14.03 17.52 6.30
C VAL A 159 14.76 16.53 7.20
N ALA A 160 16.07 16.65 7.33
CA ALA A 160 16.88 15.75 8.16
C ALA A 160 16.50 15.80 9.65
N GLU A 161 16.18 16.97 10.22
CA GLU A 161 15.71 17.04 11.61
C GLU A 161 14.37 16.32 11.80
N GLY A 162 13.50 16.34 10.79
CA GLY A 162 12.19 15.69 10.85
C GLY A 162 12.25 14.15 10.81
N ILE A 163 13.27 13.56 10.16
CA ILE A 163 13.31 12.10 10.00
C ILE A 163 13.45 11.35 11.33
N VAL A 164 13.97 12.03 12.36
CA VAL A 164 14.08 11.50 13.73
C VAL A 164 12.70 11.10 14.28
N ALA A 165 11.63 11.76 13.85
CA ALA A 165 10.28 11.45 14.30
C ALA A 165 9.80 10.05 13.86
N LEU A 166 10.43 9.44 12.84
CA LEU A 166 10.10 8.07 12.42
C LEU A 166 10.63 7.01 13.40
N GLY A 167 11.40 7.40 14.43
CA GLY A 167 11.78 6.54 15.55
C GLY A 167 10.65 6.24 16.54
N TRP A 168 9.43 6.74 16.31
CA TRP A 168 8.33 6.67 17.27
C TRP A 168 7.91 5.26 17.67
N PHE A 169 8.25 4.21 16.91
CA PHE A 169 7.86 2.82 17.21
C PHE A 169 8.23 2.35 18.61
N PHE A 170 9.25 2.98 19.21
CA PHE A 170 9.78 2.65 20.54
C PHE A 170 9.23 3.55 21.65
N GLU A 171 8.34 4.49 21.31
CA GLU A 171 7.80 5.49 22.22
C GLU A 171 6.44 5.08 22.80
N PHE A 172 6.21 5.41 24.08
CA PHE A 172 4.94 5.12 24.75
C PHE A 172 3.80 6.06 24.31
N LYS A 173 4.14 7.31 23.94
CA LYS A 173 3.19 8.32 23.42
C LYS A 173 3.68 8.86 22.08
N PRO A 174 3.61 8.04 21.03
CA PRO A 174 4.30 8.35 19.78
C PRO A 174 3.78 9.63 19.10
N GLY A 175 2.47 9.93 19.22
CA GLY A 175 1.93 11.18 18.68
C GLY A 175 2.40 12.44 19.41
N ASP A 176 2.71 12.37 20.71
CA ASP A 176 3.27 13.49 21.45
C ASP A 176 4.76 13.65 21.13
N PHE A 177 5.50 12.53 21.08
CA PHE A 177 6.89 12.50 20.62
C PHE A 177 7.06 13.16 19.24
N VAL A 178 6.25 12.77 18.25
CA VAL A 178 6.31 13.38 16.91
C VAL A 178 6.03 14.89 16.97
N SER A 179 5.13 15.34 17.85
CA SER A 179 4.82 16.76 18.02
C SER A 179 6.00 17.55 18.59
N GLU A 180 6.83 16.94 19.45
CA GLU A 180 8.02 17.57 20.03
C GLU A 180 9.14 17.74 18.97
N ILE A 181 9.29 16.78 18.06
CA ILE A 181 10.30 16.85 16.98
C ILE A 181 10.03 18.00 16.00
N VAL A 182 8.77 18.43 15.84
CA VAL A 182 8.40 19.54 14.94
C VAL A 182 9.20 20.82 15.22
N GLY A 183 9.58 21.09 16.47
CA GLY A 183 10.39 22.26 16.81
C GLY A 183 11.76 22.29 16.11
N GLY A 184 12.39 21.13 15.89
CA GLY A 184 13.65 21.01 15.14
C GLY A 184 13.46 21.32 13.65
N ILE A 185 12.35 20.87 13.09
CA ILE A 185 11.96 21.16 11.70
C ILE A 185 11.73 22.66 11.52
N GLU A 186 11.00 23.28 12.46
CA GLU A 186 10.66 24.70 12.42
C GLU A 186 11.89 25.60 12.49
N TYR A 187 12.93 25.23 13.23
CA TYR A 187 14.15 26.02 13.35
C TYR A 187 14.79 26.31 11.97
N TYR A 188 14.90 25.30 11.11
CA TYR A 188 15.43 25.47 9.75
C TYR A 188 14.36 25.91 8.76
N GLY A 189 13.15 25.36 8.86
CA GLY A 189 12.03 25.69 7.98
C GLY A 189 11.68 27.18 8.04
N ASN A 190 11.68 27.79 9.22
CA ASN A 190 11.40 29.22 9.37
C ASN A 190 12.44 30.12 8.69
N LYS A 191 13.70 29.66 8.56
CA LYS A 191 14.73 30.38 7.79
C LYS A 191 14.38 30.37 6.30
N VAL A 192 13.95 29.22 5.77
CA VAL A 192 13.46 29.09 4.39
C VAL A 192 12.23 29.96 4.17
N LEU A 193 11.22 29.87 5.05
CA LEU A 193 10.00 30.68 4.94
C LEU A 193 10.33 32.18 4.89
N LYS A 194 11.24 32.64 5.76
CA LYS A 194 11.68 34.04 5.78
C LYS A 194 12.43 34.44 4.50
N GLU A 195 13.27 33.57 3.97
CA GLU A 195 14.07 33.86 2.79
C GLU A 195 13.22 33.89 1.51
N TYR A 196 12.25 32.98 1.38
CA TYR A 196 11.53 32.75 0.13
C TYR A 196 10.12 33.36 0.08
N LYS A 197 9.58 33.90 1.19
CA LYS A 197 8.21 34.46 1.26
C LYS A 197 7.84 35.45 0.15
N GLU A 198 8.81 36.21 -0.35
CA GLU A 198 8.63 37.23 -1.40
C GLU A 198 9.37 36.89 -2.70
N LYS A 199 10.07 35.75 -2.75
CA LYS A 199 10.90 35.33 -3.89
C LYS A 199 10.19 34.26 -4.71
N ASP A 200 9.91 33.12 -4.07
CA ASP A 200 9.30 31.96 -4.71
C ASP A 200 8.43 31.21 -3.70
N LYS A 201 7.13 31.14 -4.01
CA LYS A 201 6.13 30.51 -3.15
C LYS A 201 6.29 28.99 -3.09
N THR A 202 6.95 28.36 -4.05
CA THR A 202 7.14 26.90 -4.09
C THR A 202 7.94 26.42 -2.89
N HIS A 203 9.00 27.14 -2.50
CA HIS A 203 9.81 26.84 -1.32
C HIS A 203 9.02 27.01 -0.01
N VAL A 204 8.14 28.02 0.04
CA VAL A 204 7.24 28.26 1.17
C VAL A 204 6.25 27.10 1.32
N GLN A 205 5.60 26.73 0.23
CA GLN A 205 4.66 25.62 0.17
C GLN A 205 5.33 24.29 0.53
N TYR A 206 6.56 24.07 0.06
CA TYR A 206 7.35 22.88 0.38
C TYR A 206 7.54 22.72 1.89
N ILE A 207 8.03 23.75 2.59
CA ILE A 207 8.21 23.68 4.05
C ILE A 207 6.88 23.53 4.78
N GLN A 208 5.84 24.25 4.37
CA GLN A 208 4.50 24.12 4.98
C GLN A 208 3.92 22.72 4.79
N SER A 209 4.11 22.11 3.62
CA SER A 209 3.69 20.74 3.35
C SER A 209 4.45 19.74 4.22
N TYR A 210 5.74 19.99 4.48
CA TYR A 210 6.52 19.15 5.38
C TYR A 210 6.01 19.24 6.83
N TYR A 211 5.67 20.43 7.32
CA TYR A 211 5.00 20.56 8.63
C TYR A 211 3.67 19.81 8.68
N GLN A 212 2.90 19.86 7.58
CA GLN A 212 1.63 19.14 7.50
C GLN A 212 1.81 17.62 7.57
N VAL A 213 2.87 17.05 6.97
CA VAL A 213 3.19 15.62 7.08
C VAL A 213 3.30 15.18 8.54
N PHE A 214 4.07 15.89 9.38
CA PHE A 214 4.22 15.51 10.80
C PHE A 214 2.99 15.79 11.65
N LYS A 215 2.22 16.83 11.32
CA LYS A 215 0.91 17.07 11.95
C LYS A 215 -0.05 15.90 11.68
N SER A 216 -0.10 15.44 10.44
CA SER A 216 -0.90 14.28 10.03
C SER A 216 -0.39 12.99 10.66
N LEU A 217 0.94 12.79 10.74
CA LEU A 217 1.53 11.63 11.42
C LEU A 217 1.19 11.63 12.91
N ALA A 218 1.33 12.75 13.61
CA ALA A 218 0.96 12.85 15.02
C ALA A 218 -0.54 12.55 15.24
N ALA A 219 -1.43 13.05 14.37
CA ALA A 219 -2.85 12.76 14.43
C ALA A 219 -3.16 11.27 14.18
N TYR A 220 -2.51 10.68 13.17
CA TYR A 220 -2.59 9.25 12.86
C TYR A 220 -2.18 8.39 14.06
N LEU A 221 -1.04 8.70 14.68
CA LEU A 221 -0.50 7.98 15.83
C LEU A 221 -1.41 8.12 17.06
N LYS A 222 -1.98 9.29 17.29
CA LYS A 222 -2.97 9.49 18.39
C LYS A 222 -4.23 8.66 18.17
N LYS A 223 -4.64 8.45 16.92
CA LYS A 223 -5.82 7.64 16.56
C LYS A 223 -5.55 6.14 16.69
N HIS A 224 -4.44 5.65 16.16
CA HIS A 224 -4.19 4.21 15.99
C HIS A 224 -3.21 3.61 16.99
N TYR A 225 -2.26 4.40 17.50
CA TYR A 225 -1.20 3.95 18.40
C TYR A 225 -1.06 4.87 19.63
N PRO A 226 -2.13 5.20 20.37
CA PRO A 226 -2.08 6.16 21.47
C PRO A 226 -1.18 5.74 22.63
N LYS A 227 -0.81 4.45 22.71
CA LYS A 227 0.04 3.85 23.75
C LYS A 227 1.29 3.14 23.17
N GLY A 228 1.71 3.55 21.97
CA GLY A 228 2.81 2.91 21.25
C GLY A 228 2.35 1.85 20.24
N LEU A 229 3.32 1.31 19.53
CA LEU A 229 3.11 0.29 18.50
C LEU A 229 2.54 -1.01 19.10
N THR A 230 1.53 -1.56 18.44
CA THR A 230 0.92 -2.85 18.82
C THR A 230 1.25 -3.95 17.82
N TRP A 231 1.36 -5.18 18.32
CA TRP A 231 1.56 -6.40 17.53
C TRP A 231 0.40 -7.37 17.72
N ASN A 232 0.24 -8.33 16.81
CA ASN A 232 -0.79 -9.37 16.90
C ASN A 232 -0.32 -10.52 17.79
N GLU A 233 -0.37 -10.33 19.11
CA GLU A 233 0.16 -11.30 20.08
C GLU A 233 -0.59 -12.63 20.09
N GLN A 234 -1.91 -12.62 19.87
CA GLN A 234 -2.74 -13.82 20.02
C GLN A 234 -2.64 -14.75 18.82
N SER A 235 -2.62 -14.20 17.61
CA SER A 235 -2.75 -14.97 16.35
C SER A 235 -1.65 -14.68 15.33
N GLY A 236 -0.66 -13.87 15.70
CA GLY A 236 0.37 -13.46 14.78
C GLY A 236 1.32 -14.57 14.37
N ILE A 237 1.78 -14.48 13.13
CA ILE A 237 2.81 -15.36 12.56
C ILE A 237 4.21 -14.82 12.89
N ASP A 238 5.24 -15.54 12.45
CA ASP A 238 6.62 -15.04 12.52
C ASP A 238 6.79 -13.73 11.75
N ALA A 239 7.61 -12.81 12.26
CA ALA A 239 7.75 -11.47 11.70
C ALA A 239 8.41 -11.47 10.31
N LEU A 240 9.34 -12.37 10.03
CA LEU A 240 9.95 -12.48 8.70
C LEU A 240 9.00 -13.14 7.71
N GLU A 241 8.18 -14.10 8.15
CA GLU A 241 7.12 -14.65 7.31
C GLU A 241 6.07 -13.57 6.97
N ALA A 242 5.63 -12.78 7.96
CA ALA A 242 4.74 -11.65 7.71
C ALA A 242 5.36 -10.62 6.76
N LEU A 243 6.65 -10.31 6.90
CA LEU A 243 7.37 -9.43 5.98
C LEU A 243 7.35 -9.97 4.54
N ARG A 244 7.58 -11.29 4.36
CA ARG A 244 7.49 -11.93 3.04
C ARG A 244 6.08 -11.85 2.46
N GLN A 245 5.04 -12.04 3.26
CA GLN A 245 3.65 -11.92 2.80
C GLN A 245 3.28 -10.49 2.42
N VAL A 246 3.72 -9.50 3.21
CA VAL A 246 3.48 -8.07 2.94
C VAL A 246 4.18 -7.64 1.65
N LYS A 247 5.43 -8.06 1.45
CA LYS A 247 6.21 -7.73 0.23
C LYS A 247 5.81 -8.56 -0.99
N GLY A 248 5.34 -9.79 -0.78
CA GLY A 248 5.07 -10.77 -1.83
C GLY A 248 3.73 -10.61 -2.55
N GLY A 249 2.84 -9.73 -2.10
CA GLY A 249 1.44 -9.72 -2.55
C GLY A 249 0.72 -11.04 -2.21
N PRO A 250 -0.59 -11.17 -2.48
CA PRO A 250 -1.29 -12.42 -2.18
C PRO A 250 -0.76 -13.54 -3.07
N SER A 251 0.10 -14.38 -2.52
CA SER A 251 0.43 -15.68 -3.09
C SER A 251 -0.82 -16.55 -2.95
N THR A 252 -1.48 -16.82 -4.07
CA THR A 252 -2.44 -17.93 -4.14
C THR A 252 -1.66 -19.19 -3.76
N GLY A 253 -1.95 -19.73 -2.57
CA GLY A 253 -1.40 -21.00 -2.13
C GLY A 253 -1.65 -22.07 -3.19
N ALA A 254 -0.56 -22.57 -3.77
CA ALA A 254 -0.58 -23.77 -4.61
C ALA A 254 0.20 -24.86 -3.90
N SER A 255 -0.27 -25.28 -2.73
CA SER A 255 -0.06 -26.64 -2.22
C SER A 255 -1.14 -27.56 -2.80
N GLY A 256 -1.23 -27.59 -4.14
CA GLY A 256 -1.95 -28.61 -4.88
C GLY A 256 -0.91 -29.55 -5.48
N SER A 257 -0.72 -30.71 -4.86
CA SER A 257 0.07 -31.81 -5.43
C SER A 257 -0.41 -32.09 -6.85
N ALA A 258 0.46 -31.87 -7.84
CA ALA A 258 0.20 -32.33 -9.21
C ALA A 258 0.03 -33.86 -9.18
N PRO A 259 -0.99 -34.43 -9.86
CA PRO A 259 -1.11 -35.88 -9.96
C PRO A 259 0.10 -36.43 -10.73
N PRO A 260 0.61 -37.62 -10.38
CA PRO A 260 1.76 -38.19 -11.06
C PRO A 260 1.43 -38.44 -12.54
N PRO A 261 2.42 -38.30 -13.44
CA PRO A 261 2.21 -38.50 -14.86
C PRO A 261 1.76 -39.95 -15.15
N PRO A 262 0.87 -40.15 -16.15
CA PRO A 262 0.40 -41.48 -16.51
C PRO A 262 1.56 -42.37 -17.00
N PRO A 263 1.50 -43.69 -16.72
CA PRO A 263 2.54 -44.62 -17.15
C PRO A 263 2.64 -44.70 -18.68
N PRO A 264 3.85 -44.90 -19.24
CA PRO A 264 4.04 -45.03 -20.68
C PRO A 264 3.32 -46.28 -21.23
N PRO A 265 2.82 -46.21 -22.48
CA PRO A 265 2.14 -47.34 -23.10
C PRO A 265 3.11 -48.53 -23.32
N PRO A 266 2.62 -49.77 -23.22
CA PRO A 266 3.44 -50.96 -23.42
C PRO A 266 3.93 -51.04 -24.87
N VAL A 267 5.22 -51.34 -25.02
CA VAL A 267 5.86 -51.58 -26.32
C VAL A 267 5.31 -52.88 -26.93
N PRO A 268 4.95 -52.91 -28.23
CA PRO A 268 4.52 -54.13 -28.90
C PRO A 268 5.68 -55.12 -29.00
N THR A 269 5.49 -56.33 -28.48
CA THR A 269 6.37 -57.47 -28.75
C THR A 269 6.13 -57.96 -30.17
N LEU A 270 7.16 -57.89 -31.02
CA LEU A 270 7.22 -58.65 -32.27
C LEU A 270 7.90 -59.99 -31.96
N ASN A 271 7.28 -61.07 -32.46
CA ASN A 271 7.76 -62.46 -32.39
C ASN A 271 9.22 -62.64 -32.78
#